data_AF-A0A940JH09-F1
#
_entry.id   AF-A0A940JH09-F1
#
_cell.length_a   1.000
_cell.length_b   1.000
_cell.length_c   1.000
_cell.angle_alpha   90.00
_cell.angle_beta   90.00
_cell.angle_gamma   90.00
#
_symmetry.space_group_name_H-M   'P 1'
#
loop_
_entity.id
_entity.type
_entity.pdbx_description
1 polymer ?
#
loop_
_entity_poly.entity_id
_entity_poly.type
_entity_poly.pdbx_seq_one_letter_code
_entity_poly.pdbx_strand_id
1 'polypeptide(L)'
;MRQTHKEEHGRLWAMIDAYLEMLRSGVAPDIALVMKRRLAFSNAYLAHVASEGPVFNRLRTGDPDHPTDRLLNEYGGRLRDIMPGYSALIQQWTPQRIVDEWPAYCRQVQDQVAHYQAFLAWEEANIHPLLDKADELRRAS
;
A
#
# COMPACT_ATOMS: atom_id res chain seq x y z
N MET A 1 12.79 -13.45 -11.96
CA MET A 1 11.76 -14.08 -11.11
C MET A 1 10.71 -13.04 -10.78
N ARG A 2 9.41 -13.35 -10.89
CA ARG A 2 8.36 -12.47 -10.33
C ARG A 2 8.45 -12.58 -8.80
N GLN A 3 8.35 -11.46 -8.10
CA GLN A 3 8.20 -11.45 -6.64
C GLN A 3 6.84 -12.05 -6.29
N THR A 4 6.78 -12.74 -5.16
CA THR A 4 5.52 -13.20 -4.58
C THR A 4 4.81 -12.03 -3.87
N HIS A 5 3.49 -12.11 -3.72
CA HIS A 5 2.73 -11.09 -2.99
C HIS A 5 3.23 -10.90 -1.54
N LYS A 6 3.76 -11.97 -0.91
CA LYS A 6 4.39 -11.92 0.42
C LYS A 6 5.70 -11.15 0.41
N GLU A 7 6.55 -11.33 -0.60
CA GLU A 7 7.79 -10.55 -0.75
C GLU A 7 7.50 -9.08 -1.06
N GLU A 8 6.47 -8.80 -1.88
CA GLU A 8 6.00 -7.43 -2.16
C GLU A 8 5.53 -6.74 -0.87
N HIS A 9 4.67 -7.38 -0.07
CA HIS A 9 4.25 -6.87 1.22
C HIS A 9 5.42 -6.67 2.19
N GLY A 10 6.33 -7.65 2.29
CA GLY A 10 7.52 -7.51 3.14
C GLY A 10 8.36 -6.28 2.78
N ARG A 11 8.46 -5.97 1.48
CA ARG A 11 9.11 -4.74 1.02
C ARG A 11 8.33 -3.48 1.40
N LEU A 12 7.01 -3.48 1.24
CA LEU A 12 6.16 -2.34 1.63
C LEU A 12 6.24 -2.06 3.13
N TRP A 13 6.19 -3.10 3.96
CA TRP A 13 6.39 -3.01 5.42
C TRP A 13 7.75 -2.42 5.77
N ALA A 14 8.83 -2.95 5.18
CA ALA A 14 10.18 -2.42 5.43
C ALA A 14 10.31 -0.93 5.05
N MET A 15 9.64 -0.49 3.98
CA MET A 15 9.63 0.91 3.56
C MET A 15 8.83 1.79 4.52
N ILE A 16 7.69 1.30 5.02
CA ILE A 16 6.87 1.96 6.04
C ILE A 16 7.67 2.12 7.34
N ASP A 17 8.28 1.04 7.84
CA ASP A 17 9.03 1.04 9.09
C ASP A 17 10.21 2.01 9.05
N ALA A 18 10.99 1.94 7.97
CA ALA A 18 12.10 2.87 7.75
C ALA A 18 11.62 4.33 7.65
N TYR A 19 10.40 4.58 7.15
CA TYR A 19 9.84 5.93 7.10
C TYR A 19 9.37 6.40 8.47
N LEU A 20 8.66 5.56 9.22
CA LEU A 20 8.23 5.86 10.59
C LEU A 20 9.41 6.08 11.53
N GLU A 21 10.50 5.33 11.39
CA GLU A 21 11.75 5.57 12.11
C GLU A 21 12.30 6.97 11.86
N MET A 22 12.36 7.38 10.59
CA MET A 22 12.80 8.73 10.21
C MET A 22 11.93 9.82 10.85
N LEU A 23 10.61 9.64 10.85
CA LEU A 23 9.67 10.60 11.45
C LEU A 23 9.80 10.65 12.99
N ARG A 24 10.05 9.51 13.64
CA ARG A 24 10.23 9.42 15.11
C ARG A 24 11.49 10.11 15.62
N SER A 25 12.52 10.24 14.77
CA SER A 25 13.77 10.93 15.16
C SER A 25 13.55 12.40 15.57
N GLY A 26 12.45 13.02 15.11
CA GLY A 26 12.09 14.41 15.43
C GLY A 26 12.96 15.46 14.73
N VAL A 27 14.14 15.08 14.23
CA VAL A 27 15.02 15.93 13.43
C VAL A 27 14.55 15.91 11.99
N ALA A 28 14.34 17.09 11.41
CA ALA A 28 14.00 17.21 10.00
C ALA A 28 15.18 16.70 9.14
N PRO A 29 15.00 15.63 8.36
CA PRO A 29 16.03 15.14 7.45
C PRO A 29 16.13 16.06 6.23
N ASP A 30 17.12 15.82 5.39
CA ASP A 30 17.17 16.42 4.05
C ASP A 30 15.84 16.16 3.31
N ILE A 31 15.22 17.24 2.84
CA ILE A 31 13.96 17.20 2.11
C ILE A 31 14.06 16.28 0.87
N ALA A 32 15.22 16.21 0.23
CA ALA A 32 15.46 15.30 -0.89
C ALA A 32 15.30 13.83 -0.48
N LEU A 33 15.74 13.46 0.73
CA LEU A 33 15.54 12.12 1.28
C LEU A 33 14.05 11.83 1.54
N VAL A 34 13.31 12.80 2.08
CA VAL A 34 11.85 12.68 2.30
C VAL A 34 11.14 12.43 0.96
N MET A 35 11.45 13.23 -0.06
CA MET A 35 10.83 13.10 -1.38
C MET A 35 11.18 11.76 -2.05
N LYS A 36 12.45 11.34 -1.95
CA LYS A 36 12.90 10.04 -2.47
C LYS A 36 12.13 8.88 -1.83
N ARG A 37 11.94 8.90 -0.51
CA ARG A 37 11.20 7.85 0.21
C ARG A 37 9.72 7.82 -0.17
N ARG A 38 9.07 8.99 -0.25
CA ARG A 38 7.69 9.10 -0.74
C ARG A 38 7.55 8.47 -2.12
N LEU A 39 8.33 8.94 -3.09
CA LEU A 39 8.26 8.47 -4.48
C LEU A 39 8.53 6.97 -4.58
N ALA A 40 9.53 6.47 -3.86
CA ALA A 40 9.83 5.05 -3.83
C ALA A 40 8.63 4.23 -3.33
N PHE A 41 8.00 4.67 -2.23
CA PHE A 41 6.82 3.99 -1.68
C PHE A 41 5.65 4.01 -2.65
N SER A 42 5.30 5.17 -3.24
CA SER A 42 4.21 5.27 -4.22
C SER A 42 4.42 4.33 -5.39
N ASN A 43 5.64 4.30 -5.93
CA ASN A 43 5.97 3.45 -7.07
C ASN A 43 5.88 1.97 -6.71
N ALA A 44 6.36 1.58 -5.52
CA ALA A 44 6.26 0.20 -5.06
C ALA A 44 4.79 -0.22 -4.84
N TYR A 45 4.00 0.65 -4.20
CA TYR A 45 2.59 0.39 -3.92
C TYR A 45 1.74 0.31 -5.21
N LEU A 46 1.93 1.25 -6.14
CA LEU A 46 1.26 1.23 -7.44
C LEU A 46 1.64 -0.01 -8.26
N ALA A 47 2.91 -0.42 -8.23
CA ALA A 47 3.36 -1.62 -8.91
C ALA A 47 2.72 -2.89 -8.31
N HIS A 48 2.61 -2.94 -6.98
CA HIS A 48 1.92 -4.02 -6.28
C HIS A 48 0.44 -4.10 -6.69
N VAL A 49 -0.33 -3.02 -6.58
CA VAL A 49 -1.76 -2.99 -6.99
C VAL A 49 -1.93 -3.37 -8.46
N ALA A 50 -1.02 -2.93 -9.34
CA ALA A 50 -1.06 -3.28 -10.76
C ALA A 50 -0.76 -4.76 -11.02
N SER A 51 0.03 -5.42 -10.16
CA SER A 51 0.38 -6.84 -10.29
C SER A 51 -0.79 -7.75 -9.93
N GLU A 52 -1.65 -7.32 -9.00
CA GLU A 52 -2.78 -8.10 -8.49
C GLU A 52 -4.00 -8.09 -9.42
N GLY A 53 -4.25 -6.99 -10.12
CA GLY A 53 -5.43 -6.82 -10.97
C GLY A 53 -5.68 -7.97 -11.98
N PRO A 54 -4.68 -8.43 -12.75
CA PRO A 54 -4.83 -9.58 -13.63
C PRO A 54 -5.16 -10.89 -12.91
N VAL A 55 -4.70 -11.08 -11.66
CA VAL A 55 -5.03 -12.26 -10.85
C VAL A 55 -6.47 -12.20 -10.39
N PHE A 56 -6.90 -11.03 -9.89
CA PHE A 56 -8.29 -10.81 -9.47
C PHE A 56 -9.27 -11.03 -10.61
N ASN A 57 -8.96 -10.55 -11.82
CA ASN A 57 -9.81 -10.78 -12.99
C ASN A 57 -10.00 -12.27 -13.32
N ARG A 58 -8.99 -13.11 -13.09
CA ARG A 58 -9.11 -14.57 -13.27
C ARG A 58 -9.87 -15.25 -12.13
N LEU A 59 -9.81 -14.68 -10.93
CA LEU A 59 -10.48 -15.21 -9.74
C LEU A 59 -11.98 -14.88 -9.70
N ARG A 60 -12.41 -13.82 -10.39
CA ARG A 60 -13.82 -13.45 -10.47
C ARG A 60 -14.66 -14.55 -11.11
N THR A 61 -15.79 -14.84 -10.49
CA THR A 61 -16.79 -15.77 -11.00
C THR A 61 -17.89 -15.06 -11.78
N GLY A 62 -18.07 -13.75 -11.55
CA GLY A 62 -19.15 -12.95 -12.12
C GLY A 62 -20.43 -12.95 -11.27
N ASP A 63 -20.49 -13.75 -10.21
CA ASP A 63 -21.58 -13.75 -9.23
C ASP A 63 -21.24 -12.82 -8.06
N PRO A 64 -21.99 -11.72 -7.84
CA PRO A 64 -21.71 -10.77 -6.76
C PRO A 64 -21.89 -11.35 -5.35
N ASP A 65 -22.63 -12.45 -5.18
CA ASP A 65 -22.85 -13.09 -3.88
C ASP A 65 -21.77 -14.14 -3.56
N HIS A 66 -21.00 -14.55 -4.57
CA HIS A 66 -19.90 -15.49 -4.40
C HIS A 66 -18.84 -14.89 -3.43
N PRO A 67 -18.37 -15.66 -2.42
CA PRO A 67 -17.46 -15.13 -1.40
C PRO A 67 -16.20 -14.45 -1.96
N THR A 68 -15.61 -15.01 -3.03
CA THR A 68 -14.46 -14.42 -3.72
C THR A 68 -14.79 -13.05 -4.31
N ASP A 69 -15.90 -12.92 -5.03
CA ASP A 69 -16.29 -11.66 -5.66
C ASP A 69 -16.63 -10.58 -4.62
N ARG A 70 -17.24 -10.96 -3.48
CA ARG A 70 -17.46 -10.04 -2.35
C ARG A 70 -16.15 -9.50 -1.79
N LEU A 71 -15.16 -10.37 -1.53
CA LEU A 71 -13.84 -9.95 -1.04
C LEU A 71 -13.11 -9.05 -2.05
N LEU A 72 -13.16 -9.38 -3.34
CA LEU A 72 -12.55 -8.55 -4.39
C LEU A 72 -13.26 -7.20 -4.57
N ASN A 73 -14.57 -7.13 -4.32
CA ASN A 73 -15.32 -5.87 -4.31
C ASN A 73 -14.95 -5.02 -3.08
N GLU A 74 -14.80 -5.64 -1.91
CA GLU A 74 -14.34 -4.97 -0.69
C GLU A 74 -12.93 -4.41 -0.85
N TYR A 75 -12.01 -5.20 -1.44
CA TYR A 75 -10.67 -4.74 -1.83
C TYR A 75 -10.74 -3.46 -2.66
N GLY A 76 -11.56 -3.48 -3.72
CA GLY A 76 -11.71 -2.31 -4.60
C GLY A 76 -12.30 -1.09 -3.89
N GLY A 77 -13.18 -1.31 -2.90
CA GLY A 77 -13.69 -0.26 -2.02
C GLY A 77 -12.58 0.36 -1.18
N ARG A 78 -11.85 -0.45 -0.43
CA ARG A 78 -10.75 -0.02 0.44
C ARG A 78 -9.64 0.71 -0.33
N LEU A 79 -9.30 0.22 -1.52
CA LEU A 79 -8.31 0.87 -2.37
C LEU A 79 -8.76 2.28 -2.81
N ARG A 80 -10.06 2.46 -3.12
CA ARG A 80 -10.64 3.77 -3.43
C ARG A 80 -10.63 4.73 -2.25
N ASP A 81 -10.59 4.24 -1.02
CA ASP A 81 -10.51 5.09 0.17
C ASP A 81 -9.06 5.54 0.45
N ILE A 82 -8.08 4.68 0.17
CA ILE A 82 -6.66 4.91 0.49
C ILE A 82 -5.98 5.82 -0.52
N MET A 83 -6.21 5.59 -1.82
CA MET A 83 -5.50 6.30 -2.88
C MET A 83 -5.76 7.82 -2.91
N PRO A 84 -7.00 8.32 -2.69
CA PRO A 84 -7.25 9.75 -2.57
C PRO A 84 -6.54 10.39 -1.38
N GLY A 85 -6.48 9.71 -0.23
CA GLY A 85 -5.79 10.19 0.96
C GLY A 85 -4.30 10.47 0.70
N TYR A 86 -3.66 9.59 -0.08
CA TYR A 86 -2.27 9.79 -0.50
C TYR A 86 -2.07 10.96 -1.46
N SER A 87 -2.95 11.06 -2.46
CA SER A 87 -2.90 12.15 -3.43
C SER A 87 -3.06 13.50 -2.74
N ALA A 88 -4.02 13.59 -1.81
CA ALA A 88 -4.24 14.76 -0.98
C ALA A 88 -3.03 15.09 -0.12
N LEU A 89 -2.39 14.08 0.51
CA LEU A 89 -1.17 14.28 1.30
C LEU A 89 -0.03 14.88 0.45
N ILE A 90 0.18 14.40 -0.78
CA ILE A 90 1.20 14.96 -1.68
C ILE A 90 0.87 16.41 -2.05
N GLN A 91 -0.37 16.69 -2.44
CA GLN A 91 -0.79 18.03 -2.86
C GLN A 91 -0.71 19.04 -1.72
N GLN A 92 -1.08 18.61 -0.50
CA GLN A 92 -1.08 19.45 0.69
C GLN A 92 0.35 19.78 1.17
N TRP A 93 1.29 18.85 1.04
CA TRP A 93 2.65 18.95 1.61
C TRP A 93 3.70 19.14 0.53
N THR A 94 3.86 20.41 0.12
CA THR A 94 4.98 20.84 -0.74
C THR A 94 6.32 20.70 -0.01
N PRO A 95 7.45 20.59 -0.73
CA PRO A 95 8.78 20.50 -0.11
C PRO A 95 9.06 21.62 0.89
N GLN A 96 8.73 22.86 0.51
CA GLN A 96 8.91 24.03 1.38
C GLN A 96 8.10 23.89 2.68
N ARG A 97 6.82 23.52 2.55
CA ARG A 97 5.94 23.36 3.72
C ARG A 97 6.40 22.26 4.67
N ILE A 98 6.96 21.17 4.14
CA ILE A 98 7.51 20.09 4.98
C ILE A 98 8.70 20.59 5.81
N VAL A 99 9.55 21.45 5.24
CA VAL A 99 10.66 22.07 5.97
C VAL A 99 10.13 23.00 7.06
N ASP A 100 9.15 23.84 6.73
CA ASP A 100 8.62 24.86 7.64
C ASP A 100 7.76 24.28 8.76
N GLU A 101 7.06 23.17 8.50
CA GLU A 101 6.05 22.58 9.40
C GLU A 101 6.35 21.10 9.69
N TRP A 102 7.62 20.71 9.82
CA TRP A 102 8.06 19.32 10.00
C TRP A 102 7.27 18.53 11.07
N PRO A 103 7.04 19.03 12.29
CA PRO A 103 6.28 18.27 13.30
C PRO A 103 4.82 18.03 12.90
N ALA A 104 4.18 18.97 12.21
CA ALA A 104 2.80 18.81 11.74
C ALA A 104 2.76 17.80 10.58
N TYR A 105 3.76 17.86 9.71
CA TYR A 105 3.96 16.89 8.66
C TYR A 105 4.10 15.46 9.21
N CYS A 106 4.95 15.25 10.21
CA CYS A 106 5.15 13.93 10.83
C CYS A 106 3.85 13.32 11.35
N ARG A 107 3.03 14.10 12.08
CA ARG A 107 1.75 13.62 12.63
C ARG A 107 0.81 13.15 11.53
N GLN A 108 0.59 13.98 10.52
CA GLN A 108 -0.34 13.63 9.44
C GLN A 108 0.13 12.43 8.63
N VAL A 109 1.43 12.27 8.41
CA VAL A 109 1.98 11.08 7.76
C VAL A 109 1.80 9.83 8.60
N GLN A 110 2.00 9.92 9.92
CA GLN A 110 1.78 8.79 10.82
C GLN A 110 0.33 8.30 10.76
N ASP A 111 -0.64 9.21 10.75
CA ASP A 111 -2.06 8.87 10.59
C ASP A 111 -2.32 8.19 9.24
N GLN A 112 -1.77 8.74 8.15
CA GLN A 112 -1.92 8.14 6.83
C GLN A 112 -1.25 6.76 6.72
N VAL A 113 -0.07 6.59 7.34
CA VAL A 113 0.65 5.31 7.38
C VAL A 113 -0.16 4.28 8.16
N ALA A 114 -0.82 4.64 9.25
CA ALA A 114 -1.69 3.72 9.99
C ALA A 114 -2.81 3.15 9.11
N HIS A 115 -3.39 3.96 8.21
CA HIS A 115 -4.39 3.48 7.25
C HIS A 115 -3.79 2.47 6.25
N TYR A 116 -2.57 2.71 5.77
CA TYR A 116 -1.87 1.75 4.90
C TYR A 116 -1.57 0.44 5.61
N GLN A 117 -1.06 0.51 6.84
CA GLN A 117 -0.74 -0.67 7.64
C GLN A 117 -2.00 -1.50 7.90
N ALA A 118 -3.12 -0.86 8.22
CA ALA A 118 -4.40 -1.53 8.40
C ALA A 118 -4.90 -2.22 7.12
N PHE A 119 -4.67 -1.61 5.96
CA PHE A 119 -5.04 -2.20 4.69
C PHE A 119 -4.17 -3.39 4.30
N LEU A 120 -2.84 -3.26 4.39
CA LEU A 120 -1.91 -4.36 4.10
C LEU A 120 -2.19 -5.57 5.00
N ALA A 121 -2.45 -5.33 6.30
CA ALA A 121 -2.81 -6.40 7.23
C ALA A 121 -4.16 -7.05 6.86
N TRP A 122 -5.13 -6.27 6.39
CA TRP A 122 -6.39 -6.81 5.90
C TRP A 122 -6.21 -7.64 4.62
N GLU A 123 -5.39 -7.18 3.67
CA GLU A 123 -5.04 -7.94 2.46
C GLU A 123 -4.34 -9.26 2.80
N GLU A 124 -3.40 -9.24 3.74
CA GLU A 124 -2.72 -10.44 4.23
C GLU A 124 -3.70 -11.47 4.81
N ALA A 125 -4.72 -11.00 5.55
CA ALA A 125 -5.71 -11.88 6.17
C ALA A 125 -6.76 -12.41 5.18
N ASN A 126 -7.13 -11.64 4.14
CA ASN A 126 -8.31 -11.93 3.31
C ASN A 126 -8.00 -12.21 1.84
N ILE A 127 -6.97 -11.59 1.29
CA ILE A 127 -6.66 -11.60 -0.14
C ILE A 127 -5.50 -12.54 -0.44
N HIS A 128 -4.44 -12.54 0.38
CA HIS A 128 -3.31 -13.47 0.22
C HIS A 128 -3.76 -14.94 0.15
N PRO A 129 -4.71 -15.43 0.97
CA PRO A 129 -5.21 -16.80 0.83
C PRO A 129 -5.84 -17.09 -0.54
N LEU A 130 -6.50 -16.10 -1.17
CA LEU A 130 -7.06 -16.24 -2.51
C LEU A 130 -5.96 -16.29 -3.57
N LEU A 131 -4.91 -15.47 -3.41
CA LEU A 131 -3.75 -15.44 -4.30
C LEU A 131 -2.94 -16.74 -4.21
N ASP A 132 -2.68 -17.24 -3.01
CA ASP A 132 -2.01 -18.52 -2.76
C ASP A 132 -2.76 -19.66 -3.48
N LYS A 133 -4.09 -19.74 -3.28
CA LYS A 133 -4.94 -20.73 -3.95
C LYS A 133 -4.90 -20.62 -5.48
N ALA A 134 -4.89 -19.39 -6.01
CA ALA A 134 -4.79 -19.15 -7.45
C ALA A 134 -3.45 -19.67 -8.02
N ASP A 135 -2.36 -19.45 -7.28
CA ASP A 135 -1.03 -19.90 -7.67
C ASP A 135 -0.88 -21.42 -7.59
N GLU A 136 -1.48 -22.07 -6.60
CA GLU A 136 -1.55 -23.54 -6.51
C GLU A 136 -2.27 -24.15 -7.71
N LEU A 137 -3.47 -23.64 -8.04
CA LEU A 137 -4.24 -24.10 -9.20
C LEU A 137 -3.47 -23.93 -10.51
N ARG A 138 -2.74 -22.82 -10.65
CA ARG A 138 -1.90 -22.54 -11.83
C ARG A 138 -0.74 -23.51 -11.97
N ARG A 139 -0.15 -23.98 -10.86
CA ARG A 139 0.97 -24.94 -10.88
C ARG A 139 0.53 -26.37 -11.15
N ALA A 140 -0.73 -26.69 -10.87
CA ALA A 140 -1.31 -28.02 -11.08
C ALA A 140 -1.88 -28.23 -12.50
N SER A 141 -1.97 -27.17 -13.30
CA SER A 141 -2.43 -27.18 -14.70
C SER A 141 -1.26 -27.21 -15.67
#